data_AF-A0AAU6VYB6-F1
#
_entry.id   AF-A0AAU6VYB6-F1
#
_cell.length_a   1.000
_cell.length_b   1.000
_cell.length_c   1.000
_cell.angle_alpha   90.00
_cell.angle_beta   90.00
_cell.angle_gamma   90.00
#
_symmetry.space_group_name_H-M   'P 1'
#
loop_
_entity.id
_entity.type
_entity.pdbx_description
1 polymer ?
#
loop_
_entity_poly.entity_id
_entity_poly.type
_entity_poly.pdbx_seq_one_letter_code
_entity_poly.pdbx_strand_id
1 'polypeptide(L)'
;MEYSRENIEQLLEGKLQEAVDNFGKKELRIIDVGVFPWHSEISVSFLFSEDSAEEDDIAAWPYFDYSKIFAGDWEQARELAKKMNEMWAINNDPIPFFSDFGSALTSDRISSVIKRFNLAPDFRIQVLNPDDPNSKNFCT
;
A
#
# COMPACT_ATOMS: atom_id res chain seq x y z
N MET A 1 -3.69 13.04 -12.61
CA MET A 1 -3.40 13.31 -11.20
C MET A 1 -1.92 13.67 -11.08
N GLU A 2 -1.56 14.72 -10.34
CA GLU A 2 -0.15 15.07 -10.09
C GLU A 2 0.43 14.20 -8.98
N TYR A 3 1.76 14.04 -8.94
CA TYR A 3 2.41 13.35 -7.82
C TYR A 3 2.48 14.28 -6.60
N SER A 4 1.70 13.96 -5.57
CA SER A 4 1.71 14.66 -4.28
C SER A 4 1.22 13.73 -3.17
N ARG A 5 1.60 14.04 -1.93
CA ARG A 5 1.11 13.31 -0.75
C ARG A 5 -0.43 13.31 -0.67
N GLU A 6 -1.08 14.43 -0.95
CA GLU A 6 -2.55 14.53 -0.90
C GLU A 6 -3.23 13.57 -1.90
N ASN A 7 -2.66 13.44 -3.10
CA ASN A 7 -3.16 12.53 -4.13
C ASN A 7 -2.89 11.06 -3.78
N ILE A 8 -1.75 10.76 -3.15
CA ILE A 8 -1.47 9.43 -2.58
C ILE A 8 -2.51 9.08 -1.52
N GLU A 9 -2.77 10.00 -0.58
CA GLU A 9 -3.79 9.82 0.46
C GLU A 9 -5.16 9.60 -0.16
N GLN A 10 -5.59 10.41 -1.13
CA GLN A 10 -6.90 10.23 -1.77
C GLN A 10 -7.06 8.85 -2.44
N LEU A 11 -6.02 8.34 -3.10
CA LEU A 11 -6.06 7.03 -3.74
C LEU A 11 -6.14 5.90 -2.72
N LEU A 12 -5.27 5.93 -1.70
CA LEU A 12 -5.25 4.95 -0.63
C LEU A 12 -6.57 4.96 0.14
N GLU A 13 -7.10 6.14 0.45
CA GLU A 13 -8.36 6.30 1.16
C GLU A 13 -9.52 5.59 0.44
N GLY A 14 -9.61 5.76 -0.89
CA GLY A 14 -10.65 5.11 -1.69
C GLY A 14 -10.50 3.60 -1.69
N LYS A 15 -9.29 3.09 -1.95
CA LYS A 15 -9.04 1.65 -2.01
C LYS A 15 -9.20 0.96 -0.66
N LEU A 16 -8.81 1.61 0.42
CA LEU A 16 -8.99 1.11 1.78
C LEU A 16 -10.47 1.13 2.20
N GLN A 17 -11.26 2.12 1.77
CA GLN A 17 -12.71 2.11 2.00
C GLN A 17 -13.38 0.91 1.32
N GLU A 18 -13.04 0.62 0.07
CA GLU A 18 -13.52 -0.59 -0.62
C GLU A 18 -13.15 -1.86 0.16
N ALA A 19 -11.92 -1.94 0.67
CA ALA A 19 -11.47 -3.07 1.47
C ALA A 19 -12.18 -3.18 2.83
N VAL A 20 -12.52 -2.05 3.48
CA VAL A 20 -13.36 -2.06 4.71
C VAL A 20 -14.72 -2.68 4.42
N ASP A 21 -15.34 -2.31 3.29
CA ASP A 21 -16.67 -2.82 2.94
C ASP A 21 -16.65 -4.33 2.66
N ASN A 22 -15.56 -4.85 2.09
CA ASN A 22 -15.39 -6.26 1.78
C ASN A 22 -14.90 -7.12 2.96
N PHE A 23 -14.02 -6.56 3.80
CA PHE A 23 -13.27 -7.33 4.79
C PHE A 23 -13.36 -6.79 6.21
N GLY A 24 -14.14 -5.75 6.49
CA GLY A 24 -14.15 -5.07 7.80
C GLY A 24 -14.46 -5.96 9.01
N LYS A 25 -15.05 -7.14 8.81
CA LYS A 25 -15.29 -8.14 9.86
C LYS A 25 -14.13 -9.11 10.09
N LYS A 26 -13.26 -9.31 9.10
CA LYS A 26 -12.07 -10.16 9.22
C LYS A 26 -11.05 -9.46 10.09
N GLU A 27 -10.40 -10.22 10.97
CA GLU A 27 -9.35 -9.68 11.82
C GLU A 27 -8.09 -9.41 10.97
N LEU A 28 -7.80 -8.14 10.76
CA LEU A 28 -6.72 -7.66 9.90
C LEU A 28 -5.43 -7.51 10.70
N ARG A 29 -4.34 -8.13 10.21
CA ARG A 29 -3.01 -8.08 10.83
C ARG A 29 -2.07 -7.12 10.12
N ILE A 30 -2.04 -7.16 8.79
CA ILE A 30 -1.09 -6.34 8.02
C ILE A 30 -1.76 -5.71 6.81
N ILE A 31 -1.51 -4.42 6.61
CA ILE A 31 -1.66 -3.75 5.31
C ILE A 31 -0.27 -3.50 4.77
N ASP A 32 0.03 -4.04 3.60
CA ASP A 32 1.25 -3.78 2.85
C ASP A 32 0.91 -2.91 1.64
N VAL A 33 1.69 -1.85 1.42
CA VAL A 33 1.62 -1.06 0.19
C VAL A 33 2.91 -1.21 -0.57
N GLY A 34 2.86 -1.99 -1.65
CA GLY A 34 3.96 -2.16 -2.59
C GLY A 34 4.07 -0.94 -3.48
N VAL A 35 5.27 -0.37 -3.56
CA VAL A 35 5.55 0.84 -4.33
C VAL A 35 6.65 0.50 -5.32
N PHE A 36 6.34 0.49 -6.62
CA PHE A 36 7.29 0.09 -7.66
C PHE A 36 7.35 1.16 -8.76
N PRO A 37 8.07 2.28 -8.52
CA PRO A 37 8.17 3.37 -9.48
C PRO A 37 8.67 2.90 -10.86
N TRP A 38 9.62 1.96 -10.90
CA TRP A 38 10.19 1.40 -12.12
C TRP A 38 9.21 0.55 -12.94
N HIS A 39 8.15 0.03 -12.32
CA HIS A 39 7.08 -0.72 -13.01
C HIS A 39 5.83 0.12 -13.27
N SER A 40 5.80 1.38 -12.85
CA SER A 40 4.54 2.17 -12.83
C SER A 40 3.45 1.46 -12.04
N GLU A 41 3.80 0.91 -10.88
CA GLU A 41 2.91 0.08 -10.08
C GLU A 41 2.85 0.56 -8.62
N ILE A 42 1.64 0.51 -8.10
CA ILE A 42 1.30 0.66 -6.68
C ILE A 42 0.36 -0.51 -6.39
N SER A 43 0.67 -1.28 -5.36
CA SER A 43 -0.16 -2.38 -4.91
C SER A 43 -0.57 -2.21 -3.44
N VAL A 44 -1.72 -2.75 -3.08
CA VAL A 44 -2.21 -2.86 -1.71
C VAL A 44 -2.51 -4.33 -1.46
N SER A 45 -1.91 -4.87 -0.41
CA SER A 45 -2.06 -6.26 0.00
C SER A 45 -2.51 -6.35 1.44
N PHE A 46 -3.21 -7.43 1.79
CA PHE A 46 -3.71 -7.65 3.14
C PHE A 46 -3.31 -9.02 3.66
N LEU A 47 -3.00 -9.09 4.96
CA LEU A 47 -2.86 -10.34 5.71
C LEU A 47 -3.85 -10.33 6.87
N PHE A 48 -4.69 -11.36 6.96
CA PHE A 48 -5.65 -11.55 8.04
C PHE A 48 -5.20 -12.63 9.03
N SER A 49 -5.70 -12.61 10.26
CA SER A 49 -5.34 -13.59 11.31
C SER A 49 -5.69 -15.03 11.00
N GLU A 50 -6.63 -15.25 10.09
CA GLU A 50 -7.02 -16.59 9.62
C GLU A 50 -6.12 -17.12 8.50
N ASP A 51 -5.29 -16.27 7.90
CA ASP A 51 -4.42 -16.67 6.80
C ASP A 51 -3.20 -17.45 7.33
N SER A 52 -2.84 -18.53 6.64
CA SER A 52 -1.73 -19.41 7.02
C SER A 52 -0.39 -19.01 6.39
N ALA A 53 -0.36 -17.92 5.61
CA ALA A 53 0.85 -17.47 4.93
C ALA A 53 1.81 -16.81 5.92
N GLU A 54 3.11 -16.95 5.68
CA GLU A 54 4.14 -16.30 6.48
C GLU A 54 4.10 -14.77 6.27
N GLU A 55 4.41 -14.01 7.30
CA GLU A 55 4.34 -12.54 7.26
C GLU A 55 5.41 -11.90 6.37
N ASP A 56 6.52 -12.59 6.12
CA ASP A 56 7.62 -12.12 5.27
C ASP A 56 7.46 -12.50 3.79
N ASP A 57 6.66 -13.53 3.50
CA ASP A 57 6.33 -13.97 2.13
C ASP A 57 5.06 -13.27 1.62
N ILE A 58 5.15 -11.95 1.42
CA ILE A 58 4.03 -11.09 1.01
C ILE A 58 3.36 -11.59 -0.28
N ALA A 59 4.15 -12.13 -1.22
CA ALA A 59 3.65 -12.65 -2.50
C ALA A 59 2.80 -13.92 -2.35
N ALA A 60 2.92 -14.64 -1.24
CA ALA A 60 2.12 -15.83 -0.94
C ALA A 60 0.80 -15.50 -0.21
N TRP A 61 0.57 -14.25 0.18
CA TRP A 61 -0.64 -13.86 0.89
C TRP A 61 -1.90 -14.07 0.02
N PRO A 62 -3.01 -14.58 0.57
CA PRO A 62 -4.25 -14.77 -0.19
C PRO A 62 -4.81 -13.49 -0.82
N TYR A 63 -4.50 -12.34 -0.23
CA TYR A 63 -4.92 -11.02 -0.69
C TYR A 63 -3.72 -10.16 -1.13
N PHE A 64 -2.69 -10.78 -1.71
CA PHE A 64 -1.61 -10.10 -2.41
C PHE A 64 -2.12 -9.33 -3.64
N ASP A 65 -1.63 -8.10 -3.82
CA ASP A 65 -2.07 -7.14 -4.87
C ASP A 65 -3.60 -7.13 -5.01
N TYR A 66 -4.31 -6.97 -3.90
CA TYR A 66 -5.77 -6.81 -3.90
C TYR A 66 -6.23 -5.68 -4.83
N SER A 67 -5.42 -4.63 -4.93
CA SER A 67 -5.60 -3.49 -5.83
C SER A 67 -5.69 -3.85 -7.32
N LYS A 68 -4.93 -4.86 -7.78
CA LYS A 68 -4.86 -5.33 -9.16
C LYS A 68 -4.83 -4.20 -10.20
N ILE A 69 -3.92 -3.25 -10.02
CA ILE A 69 -3.84 -2.05 -10.88
C ILE A 69 -3.74 -2.44 -12.37
N PHE A 70 -2.96 -3.47 -12.70
CA PHE A 70 -2.79 -3.96 -14.07
C PHE A 70 -3.96 -4.78 -14.60
N ALA A 71 -4.75 -5.42 -13.74
CA ALA A 71 -6.00 -6.09 -14.14
C ALA A 71 -7.14 -5.11 -14.44
N GLY A 72 -6.99 -3.84 -14.03
CA GLY A 72 -7.96 -2.77 -14.29
C GLY A 72 -8.80 -2.38 -13.07
N ASP A 73 -8.61 -3.03 -11.92
CA ASP A 73 -9.45 -2.83 -10.73
C ASP A 73 -9.07 -1.57 -9.92
N TRP A 74 -8.06 -0.82 -10.37
CA TRP A 74 -7.64 0.45 -9.75
C TRP A 74 -7.13 1.47 -10.77
N GLU A 75 -7.97 1.79 -11.75
CA GLU A 75 -7.63 2.68 -12.85
C GLU A 75 -7.15 4.07 -12.38
N GLN A 76 -7.68 4.58 -11.27
CA GLN A 76 -7.30 5.89 -10.71
C GLN A 76 -5.83 5.95 -10.30
N ALA A 77 -5.24 4.83 -9.85
CA ALA A 77 -3.85 4.78 -9.43
C ALA A 77 -2.87 4.81 -10.61
N ARG A 78 -3.31 4.47 -11.84
CA ARG A 78 -2.43 4.38 -13.02
C ARG A 78 -1.77 5.72 -13.36
N GLU A 79 -2.50 6.81 -13.24
CA GLU A 79 -1.94 8.14 -13.53
C GLU A 79 -0.84 8.52 -12.53
N LEU A 80 -1.05 8.26 -11.24
CA LEU A 80 -0.05 8.52 -10.20
C LEU A 80 1.17 7.61 -10.39
N ALA A 81 0.95 6.31 -10.63
CA ALA A 81 2.03 5.35 -10.81
C ALA A 81 2.87 5.66 -12.06
N LYS A 82 2.25 6.15 -13.14
CA LYS A 82 2.97 6.67 -14.31
C LYS A 82 3.81 7.91 -13.97
N LYS A 83 3.28 8.84 -13.17
CA LYS A 83 4.05 10.02 -12.72
C LYS A 83 5.25 9.63 -11.86
N MET A 84 5.08 8.64 -10.99
CA MET A 84 6.19 8.08 -10.22
C MET A 84 7.29 7.53 -11.12
N ASN A 85 6.92 6.78 -12.16
CA ASN A 85 7.88 6.26 -13.14
C ASN A 85 8.62 7.37 -13.89
N GLU A 86 7.91 8.40 -14.35
CA GLU A 86 8.52 9.56 -15.02
C GLU A 86 9.55 10.26 -14.12
N MET A 87 9.24 10.45 -12.84
CA MET A 87 10.14 11.04 -11.85
C MET A 87 11.32 10.12 -11.51
N TRP A 88 11.06 8.83 -11.34
CA TRP A 88 12.09 7.83 -11.09
C TRP A 88 13.05 7.68 -12.27
N ALA A 89 12.57 7.73 -13.52
CA ALA A 89 13.43 7.64 -14.71
C ALA A 89 14.46 8.78 -14.80
N ILE A 90 14.23 9.90 -14.12
CA ILE A 90 15.16 11.04 -14.05
C ILE A 90 16.15 10.87 -12.90
N ASN A 91 15.66 10.52 -11.71
CA ASN A 91 16.46 10.54 -10.48
C ASN A 91 17.07 9.18 -10.12
N ASN A 92 16.49 8.09 -10.62
CA ASN A 92 16.82 6.69 -10.34
C ASN A 92 16.92 6.35 -8.84
N ASP A 93 16.12 7.03 -8.02
CA ASP A 93 16.05 6.82 -6.57
C ASP A 93 14.60 6.54 -6.16
N PRO A 94 14.29 5.33 -5.65
CA PRO A 94 12.94 4.98 -5.23
C PRO A 94 12.61 5.42 -3.79
N ILE A 95 13.62 5.76 -2.98
CA ILE A 95 13.46 6.02 -1.54
C ILE A 95 12.47 7.15 -1.22
N PRO A 96 12.46 8.29 -1.95
CA PRO A 96 11.48 9.34 -1.70
C PRO A 96 10.04 8.86 -1.84
N PHE A 97 9.75 7.98 -2.80
CA PHE A 97 8.41 7.45 -3.00
C PHE A 97 7.97 6.59 -1.81
N PHE A 98 8.87 5.76 -1.27
CA PHE A 98 8.57 4.93 -0.10
C PHE A 98 8.25 5.81 1.12
N SER A 99 9.02 6.88 1.32
CA SER A 99 8.79 7.85 2.39
C SER A 99 7.46 8.58 2.24
N ASP A 100 7.10 9.00 1.02
CA ASP A 100 5.85 9.72 0.76
C ASP A 100 4.63 8.81 0.98
N PHE A 101 4.68 7.55 0.55
CA PHE A 101 3.62 6.57 0.81
C PHE A 101 3.54 6.18 2.29
N GLY A 102 4.67 6.00 2.96
CA GLY A 102 4.72 5.76 4.40
C GLY A 102 4.07 6.90 5.18
N SER A 103 4.39 8.15 4.83
CA SER A 103 3.80 9.34 5.45
C SER A 103 2.30 9.50 5.12
N ALA A 104 1.86 9.14 3.92
CA ALA A 104 0.45 9.14 3.55
C ALA A 104 -0.34 8.11 4.37
N LEU A 105 0.17 6.88 4.52
CA LEU A 105 -0.47 5.83 5.30
C LEU A 105 -0.59 6.16 6.79
N THR A 106 0.37 6.91 7.35
CA THR A 106 0.33 7.37 8.75
C THR A 106 -0.42 8.69 8.95
N SER A 107 -1.00 9.27 7.90
CA SER A 107 -1.83 10.48 8.01
C SER A 107 -3.12 10.22 8.81
N ASP A 108 -3.67 11.28 9.42
CA ASP A 108 -4.97 11.21 10.13
C ASP A 108 -6.10 10.76 9.20
N ARG A 109 -6.05 11.19 7.93
CA ARG A 109 -7.02 10.85 6.90
C ARG A 109 -7.08 9.33 6.69
N ILE A 110 -5.94 8.70 6.42
CA ILE A 110 -5.88 7.26 6.20
C ILE A 110 -6.09 6.48 7.50
N SER A 111 -5.50 6.93 8.60
CA SER A 111 -5.67 6.32 9.91
C SER A 111 -7.15 6.23 10.33
N SER A 112 -7.97 7.23 9.96
CA SER A 112 -9.41 7.20 10.24
C SER A 112 -10.14 6.07 9.51
N VAL A 113 -9.71 5.73 8.28
CA VAL A 113 -10.25 4.63 7.50
C VAL A 113 -9.80 3.29 8.07
N ILE A 114 -8.50 3.16 8.37
CA ILE A 114 -7.91 1.93 8.92
C ILE A 114 -8.60 1.51 10.23
N LYS A 115 -8.92 2.47 11.10
CA LYS A 115 -9.62 2.22 12.37
C LYS A 115 -11.03 1.60 12.21
N ARG A 116 -11.57 1.53 10.98
CA ARG A 116 -12.86 0.91 10.70
C ARG A 116 -12.76 -0.61 10.45
N PHE A 117 -11.56 -1.15 10.23
CA PHE A 117 -11.35 -2.60 10.19
C PHE A 117 -11.42 -3.19 11.60
N ASN A 118 -11.68 -4.50 11.69
CA ASN A 118 -11.39 -5.28 12.89
C ASN A 118 -9.88 -5.52 12.97
N LEU A 119 -9.15 -4.72 13.75
CA LEU A 119 -7.68 -4.79 13.80
C LEU A 119 -7.20 -5.81 14.84
N ALA A 120 -6.22 -6.63 14.46
CA ALA A 120 -5.52 -7.53 15.38
C ALA A 120 -4.70 -6.74 16.43
N PRO A 121 -4.39 -7.32 17.60
CA PRO A 121 -3.57 -6.66 18.63
C PRO A 121 -2.16 -6.29 18.16
N ASP A 122 -1.61 -7.04 17.21
CA ASP A 122 -0.29 -6.86 16.60
C ASP A 122 -0.37 -6.18 15.23
N PHE A 123 -1.51 -5.54 14.93
CA PHE A 123 -1.75 -4.89 13.65
C PHE A 123 -0.64 -3.90 13.29
N ARG A 124 -0.21 -3.92 12.02
CA ARG A 124 0.72 -2.94 11.47
C ARG A 124 0.41 -2.60 10.02
N ILE A 125 0.84 -1.41 9.63
CA ILE A 125 0.92 -0.99 8.23
C ILE A 125 2.38 -0.95 7.81
N GLN A 126 2.65 -1.25 6.55
CA GLN A 126 4.03 -1.22 6.06
C GLN A 126 4.15 -0.75 4.61
N VAL A 127 5.28 -0.09 4.38
CA VAL A 127 5.88 0.16 3.06
C VAL A 127 7.32 -0.27 3.22
N LEU A 128 7.76 -1.19 2.37
CA LEU A 128 9.11 -1.77 2.39
C LEU A 128 9.82 -1.48 1.07
N ASN A 129 11.15 -1.42 1.12
CA ASN A 129 11.98 -1.45 -0.07
C ASN A 129 12.11 -2.91 -0.54
N PRO A 130 11.54 -3.29 -1.70
CA PRO A 130 11.58 -4.67 -2.17
C PRO A 130 12.99 -5.15 -2.57
N ASP A 131 13.92 -4.22 -2.82
CA ASP A 131 15.30 -4.54 -3.18
C ASP A 131 16.23 -4.69 -1.94
N ASP A 132 15.72 -4.44 -0.73
CA ASP A 132 16.48 -4.59 0.53
C ASP A 132 15.84 -5.65 1.44
N PRO A 133 16.46 -6.84 1.61
CA PRO A 133 15.94 -7.88 2.50
C PRO A 133 15.92 -7.47 3.98
N ASN A 134 16.62 -6.40 4.36
CA ASN A 134 16.60 -5.81 5.70
C ASN A 134 15.86 -4.47 5.72
N SER A 135 15.00 -4.22 4.73
CA SER A 135 14.28 -2.96 4.63
C SER A 135 13.59 -2.64 5.95
N LYS A 136 13.82 -1.42 6.42
CA LYS A 136 13.01 -0.86 7.50
C LYS A 136 11.65 -0.48 6.96
N ASN A 137 10.65 -0.49 7.82
CA ASN A 137 9.33 0.03 7.50
C ASN A 137 9.38 1.56 7.34
N PHE A 138 8.88 2.06 6.22
CA PHE A 138 8.79 3.50 5.93
C PHE A 138 7.55 4.17 6.53
N CYS A 139 6.61 3.39 7.09
CA CYS A 139 5.50 3.90 7.89
C CYS A 139 6.00 4.27 9.29
N THR A 140 6.47 5.51 9.46
CA THR A 140 6.90 6.09 10.74
C THR A 140 5.93 7.12 11.27
#